data_AF-A0A6G4ZXC5-F1
#
_entry.id   AF-A0A6G4ZXC5-F1
#
_cell.length_a   1.000
_cell.length_b   1.000
_cell.length_c   1.000
_cell.angle_alpha   90.00
_cell.angle_beta   90.00
_cell.angle_gamma   90.00
#
_symmetry.space_group_name_H-M   'P 1'
#
loop_
_entity.id
_entity.type
_entity.pdbx_description
1 polymer ?
#
loop_
_entity_poly.entity_id
_entity_poly.type
_entity_poly.pdbx_seq_one_letter_code
_entity_poly.pdbx_strand_id
1 'polypeptide(L)'
;MAEDAALRNFRDFLLIYNRMTEMCFRQCVNNLNYRDLTPDESQCVDYCAGKTINVNHRMMSVYMEVQPEMMKRSIEAQQQLNAQQSVQSPS
;
A
#
# COMPACT_ATOMS: atom_id res chain seq x y z
N MET A 1 18.75 -13.35 8.43
CA MET A 1 17.64 -13.56 7.48
C MET A 1 16.26 -13.32 8.10
N ALA A 2 15.94 -13.85 9.29
CA ALA A 2 14.65 -13.56 9.96
C ALA A 2 14.54 -12.12 10.50
N GLU A 3 15.64 -11.57 11.05
CA GLU A 3 15.70 -10.16 11.49
C GLU A 3 15.43 -9.17 10.35
N ASP A 4 15.95 -9.41 9.14
CA ASP A 4 15.70 -8.52 8.00
C ASP A 4 14.23 -8.50 7.58
N ALA A 5 13.53 -9.64 7.72
CA ALA A 5 12.10 -9.71 7.41
C ALA A 5 11.27 -8.96 8.46
N ALA A 6 11.60 -9.11 9.74
CA ALA A 6 10.95 -8.37 10.82
C ALA A 6 11.17 -6.85 10.69
N LEU A 7 12.39 -6.42 10.36
CA LEU A 7 12.72 -5.01 10.11
C LEU A 7 11.96 -4.44 8.91
N ARG A 8 11.84 -5.21 7.81
CA ARG A 8 11.02 -4.79 6.65
C ARG A 8 9.55 -4.64 7.03
N ASN A 9 8.97 -5.63 7.69
CA ASN A 9 7.57 -5.58 8.12
C ASN A 9 7.29 -4.38 9.04
N PHE A 10 8.24 -4.08 9.94
CA PHE A 10 8.13 -2.92 10.83
C PHE A 10 8.20 -1.61 10.06
N ARG A 11 9.12 -1.50 9.10
CA ARG A 11 9.22 -0.33 8.21
C ARG A 11 7.93 -0.12 7.42
N ASP A 12 7.36 -1.18 6.86
CA ASP A 12 6.12 -1.13 6.09
C ASP A 12 4.94 -0.70 6.97
N PHE A 13 4.87 -1.22 8.20
CA PHE A 13 3.89 -0.78 9.20
C PHE A 13 4.00 0.73 9.47
N LEU A 14 5.21 1.24 9.70
CA LEU A 14 5.43 2.67 9.96
C LEU A 14 5.05 3.54 8.75
N LEU A 15 5.28 3.07 7.52
CA LEU A 15 4.86 3.78 6.32
C LEU A 15 3.33 3.87 6.23
N ILE A 16 2.62 2.78 6.51
CA ILE A 16 1.15 2.76 6.53
C ILE A 16 0.63 3.67 7.65
N TYR A 17 1.22 3.59 8.84
CA TYR A 17 0.87 4.43 9.98
C TYR A 17 1.01 5.92 9.63
N ASN A 18 2.16 6.35 9.12
CA ASN A 18 2.42 7.75 8.77
C ASN A 18 1.46 8.26 7.68
N ARG A 19 1.14 7.42 6.70
CA ARG A 19 0.18 7.78 5.65
C ARG A 19 -1.25 7.90 6.20
N MET A 20 -1.64 7.00 7.09
CA MET A 20 -2.94 7.02 7.75
C MET A 20 -3.09 8.27 8.63
N THR A 21 -2.08 8.60 9.43
CA THR A 21 -2.12 9.78 10.31
C THR A 21 -2.23 11.07 9.51
N GLU A 22 -1.45 11.23 8.43
CA GLU A 22 -1.54 12.40 7.55
C GLU A 22 -2.93 12.53 6.91
N MET A 23 -3.46 11.42 6.37
CA MET A 23 -4.77 11.40 5.72
C MET A 23 -5.89 11.78 6.70
N CYS A 24 -5.91 11.16 7.89
CA CYS A 24 -6.95 11.44 8.87
C CYS A 24 -6.84 12.86 9.44
N PHE A 25 -5.62 13.37 9.64
CA PHE A 25 -5.42 14.77 10.01
C PHE A 25 -6.02 15.72 8.96
N ARG A 26 -5.65 15.55 7.68
CA ARG A 26 -6.15 16.41 6.58
C ARG A 26 -7.67 16.34 6.39
N GLN A 27 -8.28 15.19 6.65
CA GLN A 27 -9.71 14.97 6.41
C GLN A 27 -10.59 15.34 7.59
N CYS A 28 -10.11 15.12 8.82
CA CYS A 28 -10.92 15.25 10.03
C CYS A 28 -10.62 16.53 10.81
N VAL A 29 -9.37 16.98 10.89
CA VAL A 29 -9.03 18.17 11.69
C VAL A 29 -9.29 19.42 10.86
N ASN A 30 -10.37 20.12 11.20
CA ASN A 30 -10.85 21.28 10.46
C ASN A 30 -10.95 22.55 11.32
N ASN A 31 -10.84 22.41 12.65
CA ASN A 31 -10.90 23.52 13.59
C ASN A 31 -9.60 23.61 14.39
N LEU A 32 -8.82 24.66 14.12
CA LEU A 32 -7.53 24.89 14.78
C LEU A 32 -7.59 26.00 15.84
N ASN A 33 -8.78 26.38 16.31
CA ASN A 33 -8.95 27.44 17.30
C ASN A 33 -8.66 26.98 18.74
N TYR A 34 -8.62 25.67 18.98
CA TYR A 34 -8.35 25.06 20.28
C TYR A 34 -7.29 23.99 20.15
N ARG A 35 -6.63 23.65 21.27
CA ARG A 35 -5.58 22.65 21.30
C ARG A 35 -6.11 21.22 21.25
N ASP A 36 -7.30 21.01 21.79
CA ASP A 36 -7.93 19.71 21.91
C ASP A 36 -8.90 19.46 20.73
N LEU A 37 -9.00 18.20 20.32
CA LEU A 37 -9.97 17.79 19.29
C LEU A 37 -11.39 18.00 19.78
N THR A 38 -12.23 18.54 18.91
CA THR A 38 -13.68 18.57 19.15
C THR A 38 -14.25 17.14 19.12
N PRO A 39 -15.42 16.89 19.74
CA PRO A 39 -16.04 15.56 19.72
C PRO A 39 -16.29 15.04 18.29
N ASP A 40 -16.66 15.92 17.37
CA ASP A 40 -16.88 15.56 15.95
C ASP A 40 -15.56 15.16 15.26
N GLU A 41 -14.48 15.89 15.50
CA GLU A 41 -13.16 15.55 14.95
C GLU A 41 -12.63 14.23 15.54
N SER A 42 -12.81 14.01 16.85
CA SER A 42 -12.45 12.75 17.51
C SER A 42 -13.19 11.57 16.87
N GLN A 43 -14.51 11.69 16.71
CA GLN A 43 -15.33 10.66 16.07
C GLN A 43 -14.91 10.42 14.62
N CYS A 44 -14.60 11.49 13.87
CA CYS A 44 -14.11 11.37 12.49
C CYS A 44 -12.78 10.61 12.42
N VAL A 45 -11.83 10.90 13.31
CA VAL A 45 -10.52 10.24 13.35
C VAL A 45 -10.68 8.73 13.62
N ASP A 46 -11.55 8.34 14.54
CA ASP A 46 -11.82 6.92 14.84
C ASP A 46 -12.37 6.18 13.61
N TYR A 47 -13.34 6.78 12.91
CA TYR A 47 -13.87 6.21 11.68
C TYR A 47 -12.84 6.19 10.55
N CYS A 48 -12.03 7.24 10.41
CA CYS A 48 -11.00 7.34 9.39
C CYS A 48 -9.94 6.26 9.56
N ALA A 49 -9.44 6.06 10.79
CA ALA A 49 -8.47 5.02 11.11
C ALA A 49 -9.07 3.62 10.85
N GLY A 50 -10.27 3.34 11.37
CA GLY A 50 -10.95 2.07 11.14
C GLY A 50 -11.19 1.78 9.66
N LYS A 51 -11.61 2.78 8.88
CA LYS A 51 -11.79 2.66 7.43
C LYS A 51 -10.47 2.39 6.72
N THR A 52 -9.41 3.11 7.06
CA THR A 52 -8.08 2.96 6.43
C THR A 52 -7.51 1.58 6.70
N ILE A 53 -7.63 1.06 7.92
CA ILE A 53 -7.22 -0.31 8.28
C ILE A 53 -7.98 -1.33 7.44
N ASN A 54 -9.31 -1.23 7.38
CA ASN A 54 -10.14 -2.16 6.60
C ASN A 54 -9.84 -2.10 5.10
N VAL A 55 -9.61 -0.90 4.55
CA VAL A 55 -9.20 -0.72 3.16
C VAL A 55 -7.83 -1.34 2.91
N ASN A 56 -6.87 -1.11 3.81
CA ASN A 56 -5.53 -1.69 3.70
C ASN A 56 -5.57 -3.23 3.70
N HIS A 57 -6.36 -3.83 4.60
CA HIS A 57 -6.56 -5.29 4.62
C HIS A 57 -7.20 -5.80 3.33
N ARG A 58 -8.29 -5.16 2.87
CA ARG A 58 -8.96 -5.56 1.63
C ARG A 58 -8.05 -5.42 0.41
N MET A 59 -7.27 -4.34 0.34
CA MET A 59 -6.32 -4.11 -0.74
C MET A 59 -5.24 -5.20 -0.76
N MET A 60 -4.73 -5.58 0.41
CA MET A 60 -3.76 -6.68 0.53
C MET A 60 -4.36 -8.03 0.09
N SER A 61 -5.61 -8.34 0.48
CA SER A 61 -6.29 -9.56 0.04
C SER A 61 -6.42 -9.61 -1.49
N VAL A 62 -6.92 -8.54 -2.10
CA VAL A 62 -7.05 -8.46 -3.57
C VAL A 62 -5.69 -8.54 -4.25
N TYR A 63 -4.66 -7.87 -3.71
CA TYR A 63 -3.31 -7.92 -4.23
C TYR A 63 -2.76 -9.36 -4.24
N MET A 64 -2.93 -10.11 -3.15
CA MET A 64 -2.50 -11.50 -3.07
C MET A 64 -3.22 -12.42 -4.06
N GLU A 65 -4.47 -12.12 -4.41
CA GLU A 65 -5.24 -12.86 -5.41
C GLU A 65 -4.77 -12.57 -6.85
N VAL A 66 -4.54 -11.30 -7.19
CA VAL A 66 -4.31 -10.91 -8.61
C VAL A 66 -2.84 -10.88 -9.02
N GLN A 67 -1.91 -10.66 -8.08
CA GLN A 67 -0.49 -10.50 -8.41
C GLN A 67 0.19 -11.72 -9.04
N PRO A 68 -0.08 -12.96 -8.58
CA PRO A 68 0.56 -14.13 -9.18
C PRO A 68 0.25 -14.26 -10.68
N GLU A 69 -1.00 -13.97 -11.07
CA GLU A 69 -1.40 -13.99 -12.47
C GLU A 69 -0.74 -12.87 -13.28
N MET A 70 -0.71 -11.65 -12.74
CA MET A 70 -0.03 -10.51 -13.36
C MET A 70 1.47 -10.77 -13.56
N MET A 71 2.12 -11.35 -12.55
CA MET A 71 3.54 -11.69 -12.60
C MET A 71 3.83 -12.78 -13.63
N LYS A 72 2.99 -13.82 -13.70
CA LYS A 72 3.09 -14.87 -14.72
C LYS A 72 3.02 -14.30 -16.13
N ARG A 73 2.01 -13.47 -16.41
CA ARG A 73 1.85 -12.80 -17.72
C ARG A 73 3.06 -11.94 -18.08
N SER A 74 3.61 -11.23 -17.09
CA SER A 74 4.81 -10.39 -17.28
C SER A 74 6.04 -11.21 -17.67
N ILE A 75 6.27 -12.35 -17.00
CA ILE A 75 7.40 -13.25 -17.29
C ILE A 75 7.26 -13.85 -18.70
N GLU A 76 6.07 -14.32 -19.07
CA GLU A 76 5.80 -14.90 -20.39
C GLU A 76 6.03 -13.88 -21.53
N ALA A 77 5.58 -12.63 -21.33
CA ALA A 77 5.83 -11.55 -22.30
C ALA A 77 7.33 -11.25 -22.44
N GLN A 78 8.07 -11.28 -21.33
CA GLN A 78 9.52 -11.02 -21.33
C GLN A 78 10.30 -12.14 -22.03
N GLN A 79 9.89 -13.40 -21.85
CA GLN A 79 10.46 -14.55 -22.56
C GLN A 79 10.23 -14.44 -24.07
N GLN A 80 9.05 -14.01 -24.51
CA GLN A 80 8.74 -13.82 -25.93
C GLN A 80 9.60 -12.72 -26.56
N LEU A 81 9.81 -11.60 -25.86
CA LEU A 81 10.70 -10.53 -26.32
C LEU A 81 12.15 -11.01 -26.45
N ASN A 82 12.66 -11.75 -25.46
CA ASN A 82 14.01 -12.32 -25.50
C ASN A 82 14.17 -13.34 -26.64
N ALA A 83 13.15 -14.17 -26.90
CA ALA A 83 13.15 -15.12 -28.00
C ALA A 83 13.17 -14.40 -29.37
N GLN A 84 12.40 -13.33 -29.54
CA GLN A 84 12.41 -12.54 -30.79
C GLN A 84 13.75 -11.84 -31.03
N GLN A 85 14.40 -11.33 -29.98
CA GLN A 85 15.75 -10.74 -30.08
C GLN A 85 16.82 -11.77 -30.47
N SER A 86 16.69 -13.03 -30.04
CA SER A 86 17.63 -14.09 -30.43
C SER A 86 17.51 -14.52 -31.90
N VAL A 87 16.40 -14.21 -32.58
CA VAL A 87 16.16 -14.54 -34.00
C VAL A 87 16.57 -13.38 -34.93
N GLN A 88 16.73 -12.17 -34.40
CA GLN A 88 16.98 -10.95 -35.17
C GLN A 88 18.45 -10.47 -35.18
N SER A 89 19.40 -11.36 -34.87
CA SER A 89 20.82 -11.18 -35.20
C SER A 89 21.16 -11.95 -36.50
N PRO A 90 20.81 -11.45 -37.70
CA PRO A 90 21.44 -11.95 -38.92
C PRO A 90 22.92 -11.57 -38.90
N SER A 91 23.72 -12.53 -39.36
CA SER A 91 25.16 -12.46 -39.60
C SER A 91 25.60 -11.26 -40.42
#